data_AF-A0A940FES0-F1
#
_entry.id   AF-A0A940FES0-F1
#
_cell.length_a   1.000
_cell.length_b   1.000
_cell.length_c   1.000
_cell.angle_alpha   90.00
_cell.angle_beta   90.00
_cell.angle_gamma   90.00
#
_symmetry.space_group_name_H-M   'P 1'
#
loop_
_entity.id
_entity.type
_entity.pdbx_description
1 polymer ?
#
loop_
_entity_poly.entity_id
_entity_poly.type
_entity_poly.pdbx_seq_one_letter_code
_entity_poly.pdbx_strand_id
1 'polypeptide(L)'
;MTNETAAVGFTKIAPENVDDRESGLAELRRLAELRGALTAQELLSSLATLGVTTADISEVAAVDERTVRRWNAGDAAPTPKKWEALGDLRVVLMHILQRGGLPVDRVSPWLRLPDTALDFDSPLQALRGRRLRDVVAAYDAYVLPPTSPVQAPAHVGGSKHDTPGDD
;
A
#
# COMPACT_ATOMS: atom_id res chain seq x y z
N MET A 1 -57.85 -9.95 31.74
CA MET A 1 -56.86 -8.91 32.09
C MET A 1 -55.67 -9.68 32.66
N THR A 2 -54.50 -9.80 32.04
CA THR A 2 -53.73 -8.84 31.22
C THR A 2 -52.75 -9.66 30.37
N ASN A 3 -52.68 -9.41 29.06
CA ASN A 3 -51.62 -9.93 28.19
C ASN A 3 -50.40 -9.02 28.33
N GLU A 4 -49.28 -9.59 28.74
CA GLU A 4 -47.99 -8.92 28.85
C GLU A 4 -47.33 -8.87 27.46
N THR A 5 -47.32 -7.69 26.86
CA THR A 5 -46.68 -7.41 25.58
C THR A 5 -45.17 -7.25 25.81
N ALA A 6 -44.39 -8.26 25.45
CA ALA A 6 -42.94 -8.16 25.37
C ALA A 6 -42.56 -7.20 24.23
N ALA A 7 -42.07 -6.02 24.58
CA ALA A 7 -41.46 -5.08 23.65
C ALA A 7 -40.09 -5.63 23.21
N VAL A 8 -40.02 -6.13 21.97
CA VAL A 8 -38.77 -6.45 21.29
C VAL A 8 -38.06 -5.12 21.02
N GLY A 9 -37.02 -4.84 21.79
CA GLY A 9 -36.09 -3.75 21.51
C GLY A 9 -35.40 -4.02 20.18
N PHE A 10 -35.79 -3.29 19.14
CA PHE A 10 -34.98 -3.16 17.94
C PHE A 10 -33.68 -2.47 18.34
N THR A 11 -32.62 -3.25 18.50
CA THR A 11 -31.25 -2.75 18.52
C THR A 11 -31.05 -1.92 17.26
N LYS A 12 -31.02 -0.60 17.44
CA LYS A 12 -30.66 0.38 16.43
C LYS A 12 -29.24 0.02 15.98
N ILE A 13 -29.13 -0.70 14.86
CA ILE A 13 -27.87 -0.90 14.16
C ILE A 13 -27.37 0.50 13.83
N ALA A 14 -26.34 0.96 14.53
CA ALA A 14 -25.69 2.22 14.23
C ALA A 14 -25.24 2.18 12.76
N PRO A 15 -25.36 3.27 12.00
CA PRO A 15 -24.84 3.32 10.64
C PRO A 15 -23.31 3.26 10.71
N GLU A 16 -22.77 2.06 10.62
CA GLU A 16 -21.36 1.82 10.40
C GLU A 16 -21.01 2.38 9.02
N ASN A 17 -20.41 3.58 9.04
CA ASN A 17 -19.81 4.38 7.96
C ASN A 17 -20.09 3.90 6.53
N VAL A 18 -21.05 4.55 5.86
CA VAL A 18 -21.28 4.41 4.41
C VAL A 18 -20.01 4.74 3.60
N ASP A 19 -19.18 5.65 4.11
CA ASP A 19 -17.92 6.13 3.51
C ASP A 19 -16.84 5.04 3.43
N ASP A 20 -16.74 4.19 4.45
CA ASP A 20 -15.75 3.10 4.50
C ASP A 20 -16.13 1.97 3.52
N ARG A 21 -17.43 1.72 3.33
CA ARG A 21 -17.93 0.73 2.35
C ARG A 21 -17.72 1.18 0.91
N GLU A 22 -18.02 2.45 0.61
CA GLU A 22 -17.83 3.00 -0.75
C GLU A 22 -16.35 3.00 -1.15
N SER A 23 -15.48 3.38 -0.20
CA SER A 23 -14.02 3.32 -0.36
C SER A 23 -13.52 1.90 -0.64
N GLY A 24 -13.99 0.91 0.13
CA GLY A 24 -13.63 -0.50 -0.09
C GLY A 24 -14.09 -1.05 -1.45
N LEU A 25 -15.30 -0.69 -1.90
CA LEU A 25 -15.78 -1.07 -3.24
C LEU A 25 -14.98 -0.41 -4.37
N ALA A 26 -14.59 0.86 -4.19
CA ALA A 26 -13.74 1.56 -5.15
C ALA A 26 -12.35 0.89 -5.25
N GLU A 27 -11.77 0.48 -4.12
CA GLU A 27 -10.49 -0.23 -4.09
C GLU A 27 -10.56 -1.60 -4.78
N LEU A 28 -11.60 -2.39 -4.50
CA LEU A 28 -11.84 -3.67 -5.18
C LEU A 28 -12.00 -3.49 -6.70
N ARG A 29 -12.69 -2.43 -7.13
CA ARG A 29 -12.85 -2.09 -8.55
C ARG A 29 -11.51 -1.78 -9.20
N ARG A 30 -10.69 -0.92 -8.59
CA ARG A 30 -9.35 -0.59 -9.10
C ARG A 30 -8.47 -1.83 -9.20
N LEU A 31 -8.53 -2.72 -8.21
CA LEU A 31 -7.81 -3.99 -8.24
C LEU A 31 -8.26 -4.88 -9.41
N ALA A 32 -9.57 -4.95 -9.68
CA ALA A 32 -10.11 -5.69 -10.82
C ALA A 32 -9.70 -5.08 -12.16
N GLU A 33 -9.72 -3.76 -12.29
CA GLU A 33 -9.30 -3.02 -13.49
C GLU A 33 -7.80 -3.22 -13.76
N LEU A 34 -6.95 -3.13 -12.73
CA LEU A 34 -5.53 -3.47 -12.86
C LEU A 34 -5.33 -4.94 -13.27
N ARG A 35 -6.08 -5.87 -12.67
CA ARG A 35 -5.97 -7.30 -12.98
C ARG A 35 -6.44 -7.62 -14.40
N GLY A 36 -7.47 -6.93 -14.87
CA GLY A 36 -8.09 -7.14 -16.18
C GLY A 36 -7.37 -6.47 -17.34
N ALA A 37 -6.47 -5.51 -17.10
CA ALA A 37 -5.74 -4.84 -18.17
C ALA A 37 -4.82 -5.82 -18.93
N LEU A 38 -5.08 -6.02 -20.22
CA LEU A 38 -4.32 -6.90 -21.10
C LEU A 38 -3.51 -6.13 -22.15
N THR A 39 -3.85 -4.87 -22.38
CA THR A 39 -3.15 -3.96 -23.29
C THR A 39 -2.43 -2.85 -22.54
N ALA A 40 -1.47 -2.20 -23.19
CA ALA A 40 -0.77 -1.07 -22.59
C ALA A 40 -1.68 0.10 -22.29
N GLN A 41 -2.59 0.44 -23.20
CA GLN A 41 -3.54 1.52 -22.98
C GLN A 41 -4.44 1.28 -21.77
N GLU A 42 -5.00 0.07 -21.63
CA GLU A 42 -5.81 -0.30 -20.45
C GLU A 42 -4.98 -0.21 -19.17
N LEU A 43 -3.76 -0.74 -19.18
CA LEU A 43 -2.89 -0.72 -18.02
C LEU A 43 -2.56 0.71 -17.61
N LEU A 44 -2.11 1.55 -18.53
CA LEU A 44 -1.76 2.95 -18.26
C LEU A 44 -2.98 3.74 -17.75
N SER A 45 -4.17 3.47 -18.28
CA SER A 45 -5.41 4.08 -17.79
C SER A 45 -5.71 3.67 -16.35
N SER A 46 -5.60 2.38 -16.03
CA SER A 46 -5.80 1.87 -14.67
C SER A 46 -4.76 2.45 -13.69
N LEU A 47 -3.49 2.55 -14.10
CA LEU A 47 -2.42 3.17 -13.30
C LEU A 47 -2.71 4.65 -13.01
N ALA A 48 -3.25 5.39 -13.98
CA ALA A 48 -3.58 6.80 -13.81
C ALA A 48 -4.66 7.02 -12.73
N THR A 49 -5.60 6.08 -12.55
CA THR A 49 -6.59 6.15 -11.46
C THR A 49 -5.99 6.09 -10.05
N LEU A 50 -4.74 5.62 -9.94
CA LEU A 50 -3.96 5.55 -8.70
C LEU A 50 -2.96 6.72 -8.57
N GLY A 51 -3.08 7.74 -9.43
CA GLY A 51 -2.21 8.90 -9.42
C GLY A 51 -0.81 8.64 -10.01
N VAL A 52 -0.60 7.50 -10.69
CA VAL A 52 0.62 7.25 -11.45
C VAL A 52 0.58 8.08 -12.74
N THR A 53 1.62 8.87 -12.95
CA THR A 53 1.71 9.83 -14.06
C THR A 53 2.54 9.28 -15.21
N THR A 54 2.46 9.94 -16.37
CA THR A 54 3.32 9.66 -17.52
C THR A 54 4.80 9.71 -17.16
N ALA A 55 5.21 10.64 -16.29
CA ALA A 55 6.59 10.75 -15.82
C ALA A 55 7.02 9.51 -15.00
N ASP A 56 6.16 9.00 -14.11
CA ASP A 56 6.46 7.80 -13.32
C ASP A 56 6.61 6.55 -14.20
N ILE A 57 5.77 6.46 -15.23
CA ILE A 57 5.83 5.36 -16.21
C ILE A 57 7.11 5.49 -17.05
N SER A 58 7.44 6.70 -17.48
CA SER A 58 8.69 7.03 -18.19
C SER A 58 9.90 6.63 -17.35
N GLU A 59 9.84 6.88 -16.05
CA GLU A 59 10.87 6.53 -15.08
C GLU A 59 11.07 5.01 -15.05
N VAL A 60 10.04 4.25 -14.68
CA VAL A 60 10.10 2.78 -14.53
C VAL A 60 10.47 2.09 -15.84
N ALA A 61 9.85 2.50 -16.95
CA ALA A 61 10.10 1.89 -18.23
C ALA A 61 11.41 2.37 -18.86
N ALA A 62 12.10 3.38 -18.32
CA ALA A 62 13.31 3.97 -18.92
C ALA A 62 13.11 4.29 -20.41
N VAL A 63 12.09 5.09 -20.71
CA VAL A 63 11.77 5.65 -22.02
C VAL A 63 11.46 7.13 -21.85
N ASP A 64 11.27 7.87 -22.94
CA ASP A 64 10.76 9.24 -22.91
C ASP A 64 9.23 9.29 -22.72
N GLU A 65 8.73 10.39 -22.16
CA GLU A 65 7.28 10.57 -21.95
C GLU A 65 6.46 10.56 -23.24
N ARG A 66 7.05 10.98 -24.37
CA ARG A 66 6.36 10.98 -25.66
C ARG A 66 6.08 9.54 -26.11
N THR A 67 7.01 8.62 -25.89
CA THR A 67 6.79 7.18 -26.11
C THR A 67 5.65 6.66 -25.25
N VAL A 68 5.60 7.03 -23.96
CA VAL A 68 4.49 6.64 -23.07
C VAL A 68 3.14 7.19 -23.57
N ARG A 69 3.10 8.46 -24.02
CA ARG A 69 1.88 9.06 -24.59
C ARG A 69 1.40 8.30 -25.83
N ARG A 70 2.31 7.82 -26.68
CA ARG A 70 1.95 6.99 -27.85
C ARG A 70 1.39 5.63 -27.44
N TRP A 71 1.93 5.00 -26.38
CA TRP A 71 1.34 3.77 -25.83
C TRP A 71 -0.07 4.02 -25.30
N ASN A 72 -0.27 5.16 -24.61
CA ASN A 72 -1.58 5.53 -24.08
C ASN A 72 -2.61 5.84 -25.19
N ALA A 73 -2.15 6.38 -26.33
CA ALA A 73 -3.00 6.62 -27.50
C ALA A 73 -3.29 5.36 -28.33
N GLY A 74 -2.60 4.24 -28.06
CA GLY A 74 -2.67 3.04 -28.90
C GLY A 74 -1.86 3.13 -30.20
N ASP A 75 -1.11 4.22 -30.41
CA ASP A 75 -0.30 4.47 -31.62
C ASP A 75 1.00 3.64 -31.66
N ALA A 76 1.34 2.99 -30.55
CA ALA A 76 2.50 2.12 -30.43
C ALA A 76 2.29 1.11 -29.29
N ALA A 77 2.98 -0.01 -29.35
CA ALA A 77 3.05 -0.98 -28.26
C ALA A 77 4.44 -0.93 -27.58
N PRO A 78 4.53 -1.17 -26.25
CA PRO A 78 5.80 -1.37 -25.58
C PRO A 78 6.48 -2.65 -26.10
N THR A 79 7.81 -2.65 -26.11
CA THR A 79 8.57 -3.89 -26.36
C THR A 79 8.39 -4.86 -25.17
N PRO A 80 8.66 -6.17 -25.33
CA PRO A 80 8.48 -7.15 -24.25
C PRO A 80 9.16 -6.75 -22.93
N LYS A 81 10.42 -6.29 -22.99
CA LYS A 81 11.15 -5.81 -21.81
C LYS A 81 10.48 -4.60 -21.13
N LYS A 82 9.90 -3.70 -21.90
CA LYS A 82 9.19 -2.53 -21.37
C LYS A 82 7.83 -2.95 -20.80
N TRP A 83 7.17 -3.92 -21.42
CA TRP A 83 5.95 -4.53 -20.90
C TRP A 83 6.17 -5.20 -19.55
N GLU A 84 7.26 -5.94 -19.39
CA GLU A 84 7.67 -6.51 -18.10
C GLU A 84 7.93 -5.42 -17.04
N ALA A 85 8.46 -4.25 -17.40
CA ALA A 85 8.64 -3.13 -16.47
C ALA A 85 7.32 -2.55 -15.98
N LEU A 86 6.35 -2.40 -16.89
CA LEU A 86 4.99 -2.00 -16.51
C LEU A 86 4.29 -3.08 -15.67
N GLY A 87 4.58 -4.36 -15.94
CA GLY A 87 4.11 -5.50 -15.16
C GLY A 87 4.60 -5.46 -13.71
N ASP A 88 5.88 -5.15 -13.48
CA ASP A 88 6.41 -5.02 -12.12
C ASP A 88 5.71 -3.88 -11.35
N LEU A 89 5.53 -2.71 -11.98
CA LEU A 89 4.79 -1.59 -11.38
C LEU A 89 3.34 -1.97 -11.05
N ARG A 90 2.67 -2.68 -11.95
CA ARG A 90 1.32 -3.22 -11.72
C ARG A 90 1.29 -4.14 -10.49
N VAL A 91 2.27 -5.04 -10.35
CA VAL A 91 2.34 -5.96 -9.21
C VAL A 91 2.48 -5.18 -7.91
N VAL A 92 3.35 -4.17 -7.84
CA VAL A 92 3.50 -3.32 -6.66
C VAL A 92 2.18 -2.64 -6.29
N LEU A 93 1.49 -2.03 -7.26
CA LEU A 93 0.24 -1.33 -6.99
C LEU A 93 -0.89 -2.28 -6.57
N MET A 94 -0.97 -3.47 -7.18
CA MET A 94 -1.89 -4.51 -6.71
C MET A 94 -1.58 -4.90 -5.27
N HIS A 95 -0.31 -5.08 -4.92
CA HIS A 95 0.12 -5.42 -3.56
C HIS A 95 -0.27 -4.33 -2.56
N ILE A 96 -0.05 -3.06 -2.91
CA ILE A 96 -0.45 -1.90 -2.09
C ILE A 96 -1.97 -1.93 -1.80
N LEU A 97 -2.80 -2.08 -2.84
CA LEU A 97 -4.26 -2.12 -2.67
C LEU A 97 -4.74 -3.36 -1.89
N GLN A 98 -4.09 -4.51 -2.06
CA GLN A 98 -4.46 -5.74 -1.35
C GLN A 98 -4.07 -5.70 0.11
N ARG A 99 -2.89 -5.13 0.40
CA ARG A 99 -2.37 -5.02 1.76
C ARG A 99 -3.03 -3.87 2.52
N GLY A 100 -3.44 -2.82 1.81
CA GLY A 100 -3.91 -1.57 2.41
C GLY A 100 -2.80 -0.88 3.20
N GLY A 101 -3.17 0.09 4.04
CA GLY A 101 -2.24 0.83 4.90
C GLY A 101 -1.69 2.12 4.27
N LEU A 102 -1.90 2.33 2.98
CA LEU A 102 -1.58 3.58 2.29
C LEU A 102 -2.79 4.09 1.51
N PRO A 103 -3.33 5.28 1.84
CA PRO A 103 -4.38 5.91 1.05
C PRO A 103 -3.96 6.11 -0.41
N VAL A 104 -4.90 6.00 -1.35
CA VAL A 104 -4.62 6.07 -2.80
C VAL A 104 -3.90 7.37 -3.20
N ASP A 105 -4.26 8.50 -2.60
CA ASP A 105 -3.62 9.80 -2.82
C ASP A 105 -2.15 9.85 -2.34
N ARG A 106 -1.74 8.91 -1.49
CA ARG A 106 -0.38 8.77 -0.95
C ARG A 106 0.49 7.76 -1.69
N VAL A 107 -0.09 6.92 -2.54
CA VAL A 107 0.64 5.94 -3.36
C VAL A 107 1.65 6.63 -4.27
N SER A 108 1.20 7.64 -5.01
CA SER A 108 2.02 8.39 -5.97
C SER A 108 3.19 9.14 -5.31
N PRO A 109 3.00 9.87 -4.20
CA PRO A 109 4.11 10.40 -3.40
C PRO A 109 5.08 9.32 -2.91
N TRP A 110 4.58 8.22 -2.32
CA TRP A 110 5.44 7.16 -1.78
C TRP A 110 6.36 6.55 -2.85
N LEU A 111 5.83 6.32 -4.06
CA LEU A 111 6.60 5.79 -5.18
C LEU A 111 7.81 6.66 -5.58
N ARG A 112 7.76 7.97 -5.33
CA ARG A 112 8.79 8.94 -5.73
C ARG A 112 9.77 9.30 -4.62
N LEU A 113 9.41 9.03 -3.36
CA LEU A 113 10.27 9.39 -2.24
C LEU A 113 11.37 8.33 -2.05
N PRO A 114 12.62 8.75 -1.77
CA PRO A 114 13.68 7.85 -1.36
C PRO A 114 13.30 7.00 -0.15
N ASP A 115 13.66 5.71 -0.18
CA ASP A 115 13.43 4.79 0.94
C ASP A 115 14.76 4.21 1.43
N THR A 116 15.00 4.25 2.75
CA THR A 116 16.19 3.66 3.38
C THR A 116 16.28 2.14 3.17
N ALA A 117 15.15 1.45 3.05
CA ALA A 117 15.11 0.02 2.76
C ALA A 117 15.51 -0.31 1.31
N LEU A 118 15.59 0.70 0.44
CA LEU A 118 15.96 0.58 -0.97
C LEU A 118 17.32 1.22 -1.28
N ASP A 119 18.19 1.35 -0.27
CA ASP A 119 19.49 2.03 -0.39
C ASP A 119 19.36 3.49 -0.81
N PHE A 120 18.31 4.19 -0.35
CA PHE A 120 17.96 5.56 -0.70
C PHE A 120 17.52 5.78 -2.15
N ASP A 121 17.27 4.70 -2.92
CA ASP A 121 16.49 4.83 -4.15
C ASP A 121 15.01 5.02 -3.82
N SER A 122 14.29 5.68 -4.72
CA SER A 122 12.82 5.64 -4.71
C SER A 122 12.31 4.29 -5.24
N PRO A 123 11.09 3.87 -4.86
CA PRO A 123 10.46 2.67 -5.43
C PRO A 123 10.46 2.63 -6.97
N LEU A 124 10.24 3.75 -7.66
CA LEU A 124 10.27 3.80 -9.13
C LEU A 124 11.68 3.53 -9.69
N GLN A 125 12.72 4.05 -9.04
CA GLN A 125 14.12 3.81 -9.43
C GLN A 125 14.50 2.34 -9.20
N ALA A 126 14.11 1.77 -8.06
CA ALA A 126 14.32 0.36 -7.77
C ALA A 126 13.60 -0.55 -8.79
N LEU A 127 12.37 -0.22 -9.19
CA LEU A 127 11.63 -0.93 -10.23
C LEU A 127 12.28 -0.83 -11.61
N ARG A 128 12.82 0.33 -11.98
CA ARG A 128 13.66 0.46 -13.19
C ARG A 128 14.83 -0.51 -13.15
N GLY A 129 15.45 -0.69 -11.98
CA GLY A 129 16.50 -1.67 -11.70
C GLY A 129 16.03 -3.13 -11.60
N ARG A 130 14.76 -3.43 -11.89
CA ARG A 130 14.15 -4.77 -11.78
C ARG A 130 14.14 -5.35 -10.36
N ARG A 131 14.20 -4.48 -9.33
CA ARG A 131 14.19 -4.85 -7.91
C ARG A 131 12.78 -4.99 -7.34
N LEU A 132 11.90 -5.73 -8.02
CA LEU A 132 10.48 -5.85 -7.64
C LEU A 132 10.30 -6.36 -6.20
N ARG A 133 11.04 -7.39 -5.81
CA ARG A 133 10.93 -8.00 -4.47
C ARG A 133 11.32 -7.03 -3.36
N ASP A 134 12.35 -6.23 -3.59
CA ASP A 134 12.85 -5.26 -2.62
C ASP A 134 11.82 -4.15 -2.40
N VAL A 135 11.16 -3.70 -3.47
CA VAL A 135 10.10 -2.68 -3.40
C VAL A 135 8.87 -3.19 -2.64
N VAL A 136 8.47 -4.44 -2.86
CA VAL A 136 7.39 -5.08 -2.09
C VAL A 136 7.76 -5.17 -0.60
N ALA A 137 8.99 -5.60 -0.29
CA ALA A 137 9.46 -5.68 1.08
C ALA A 137 9.54 -4.31 1.77
N ALA A 138 9.99 -3.28 1.04
CA ALA A 138 10.03 -1.90 1.52
C ALA A 138 8.62 -1.39 1.84
N TYR A 139 7.63 -1.68 0.98
CA TYR A 139 6.25 -1.33 1.26
C TYR A 139 5.71 -2.04 2.52
N ASP A 140 5.97 -3.34 2.66
CA ASP A 140 5.52 -4.10 3.82
C ASP A 140 6.11 -3.54 5.13
N ALA A 141 7.39 -3.16 5.12
CA ALA A 141 8.05 -2.50 6.25
C ALA A 141 7.50 -1.09 6.52
N TYR A 142 7.10 -0.36 5.48
CA TYR A 142 6.52 0.97 5.59
C TYR A 142 5.14 0.94 6.29
N VAL A 143 4.26 0.00 5.91
CA VAL A 143 2.92 -0.09 6.51
C VAL A 143 2.88 -0.84 7.84
N LEU A 144 3.87 -1.68 8.11
CA LEU A 144 4.04 -2.35 9.40
C LEU A 144 5.32 -1.84 10.06
N PRO A 145 5.31 -0.63 10.67
CA PRO A 145 6.48 -0.14 11.38
C PRO A 145 6.87 -1.17 12.44
N PRO A 146 8.17 -1.41 12.68
CA PRO A 146 8.60 -2.35 13.70
C PRO A 146 7.91 -1.96 15.00
N THR A 147 7.09 -2.86 15.52
CA THR A 147 6.56 -2.73 16.87
C THR A 147 7.77 -2.56 17.76
N SER A 148 7.93 -1.37 18.35
CA SER A 148 8.99 -1.13 19.32
C SER A 148 8.97 -2.28 20.32
N PRO A 149 10.10 -2.93 20.62
CA PRO A 149 10.11 -3.92 21.68
C PRO A 149 9.64 -3.19 22.94
N VAL A 150 8.48 -3.61 23.43
CA VAL A 150 7.94 -3.23 24.73
C VAL A 150 9.09 -3.36 25.73
N GLN A 151 9.40 -2.25 26.42
CA GLN A 151 10.37 -2.21 27.50
C GLN A 151 10.15 -3.41 28.42
N ALA A 152 11.18 -4.24 28.59
CA ALA A 152 11.18 -5.26 29.61
C ALA A 152 10.94 -4.59 30.98
N PRO A 153 10.01 -5.09 31.81
CA PRO A 153 9.70 -4.48 33.10
C PRO A 153 10.94 -4.47 34.00
N ALA A 154 11.07 -3.36 34.73
CA ALA A 154 12.11 -3.05 35.68
C ALA A 154 12.50 -4.24 36.57
N HIS A 155 13.82 -4.48 36.69
CA HIS A 155 14.34 -5.33 37.75
C HIS A 155 13.92 -4.76 39.11
N VAL A 156 12.97 -5.44 39.74
CA VAL A 156 12.67 -5.33 41.17
C VAL A 156 13.89 -5.87 41.93
N GLY A 157 14.82 -4.98 42.26
CA GLY A 157 15.93 -5.24 43.18
C GLY A 157 15.52 -4.90 44.61
N GLY A 158 14.56 -5.64 45.17
CA GLY A 158 14.25 -5.58 46.59
C GLY A 158 15.28 -6.37 47.39
N SER A 159 16.44 -5.79 47.66
CA SER A 159 17.39 -6.35 48.63
C SER A 159 17.07 -5.86 50.03
N LYS A 160 16.41 -6.72 50.80
CA LYS A 160 16.46 -6.69 52.27
C LYS A 160 17.90 -6.94 52.70
N HIS A 161 18.48 -6.03 53.48
CA HIS A 161 19.49 -6.39 54.47
C HIS A 161 19.35 -5.46 55.67
N ASP A 162 18.40 -5.80 56.55
CA ASP A 162 18.48 -5.39 57.95
C ASP A 162 19.45 -6.34 58.65
N THR A 163 20.42 -5.79 59.37
CA THR A 163 21.23 -6.51 60.35
C THR A 163 21.38 -5.56 61.53
N PRO A 164 20.76 -5.81 62.69
CA PRO A 164 21.11 -5.13 63.91
C PRO A 164 22.17 -5.94 64.65
N GLY A 165 23.30 -5.31 64.94
CA GLY A 165 24.33 -5.87 65.79
C GLY A 165 25.29 -4.77 66.22
N ASP A 166 24.96 -4.12 67.32
CA ASP A 166 25.92 -3.49 68.24
C ASP A 166 25.24 -3.39 69.62
N ASP A 167 25.52 -4.40 70.46
CA ASP A 167 25.96 -4.29 71.87
C ASP A 167 26.17 -5.69 72.47
#